data_AF-A0A128FGA6-F1
#
_entry.id   AF-A0A128FGA6-F1
#
_cell.length_a   1.000
_cell.length_b   1.000
_cell.length_c   1.000
_cell.angle_alpha   90.00
_cell.angle_beta   90.00
_cell.angle_gamma   90.00
#
_symmetry.space_group_name_H-M   'P 1'
#
loop_
_entity.id
_entity.type
_entity.pdbx_description
1 polymer ?
#
loop_
_entity_poly.entity_id
_entity_poly.type
_entity_poly.pdbx_seq_one_letter_code
_entity_poly.pdbx_strand_id
1 'polypeptide(L)'
;MFGNVLSSAFNFAFKHLGLLFRVTIIPILLSVALEVIAFYFESQMMEWVDFLLWSVLNTIIAINVHRVVLIGPHSVPTFGRFTFGKIEIWFWLHYIVLGLPYLLSYYLMDRASMLLITLAVVALVVGCRVSLVFPAIAMGKGVSFLYAWEKSAQKTWLMILVVALAPFIFGVIFIPVMALIVFIAPESSPIYLLVGTNIVIAYVTVLAVIALSFAYQYLIGDEDVMRSSDEPRED
;
A
#
# COMPACT_ATOMS: atom_id res chain seq x y z
N MET A 1 12.38 17.58 -4.63
CA MET A 1 10.95 17.18 -4.48
C MET A 1 10.84 15.75 -3.95
N PHE A 2 11.28 14.73 -4.69
CA PHE A 2 11.24 13.33 -4.22
C PHE A 2 11.94 13.10 -2.87
N GLY A 3 13.17 13.62 -2.70
CA GLY A 3 13.88 13.52 -1.41
C GLY A 3 13.14 14.16 -0.23
N ASN A 4 12.35 15.22 -0.47
CA ASN A 4 11.54 15.84 0.58
C ASN A 4 10.36 14.94 0.95
N VAL A 5 9.70 14.31 -0.03
CA VAL A 5 8.63 13.33 0.22
C VAL A 5 9.17 12.16 1.03
N LEU A 6 10.34 11.63 0.65
CA LEU A 6 10.97 10.51 1.35
C LEU A 6 11.38 10.88 2.79
N SER A 7 12.02 12.04 2.96
CA SER A 7 12.41 12.55 4.29
C SER A 7 11.18 12.80 5.17
N SER A 8 10.13 13.43 4.64
CA SER A 8 8.86 13.62 5.35
C SER A 8 8.22 12.28 5.74
N ALA A 9 8.24 11.30 4.83
CA ALA A 9 7.69 9.98 5.11
C ALA A 9 8.44 9.27 6.26
N PHE A 10 9.77 9.27 6.23
CA PHE A 10 10.58 8.73 7.32
C PHE A 10 10.37 9.47 8.63
N ASN A 11 10.48 10.80 8.62
CA ASN A 11 10.33 11.61 9.82
C ASN A 11 8.94 11.43 10.44
N PHE A 12 7.89 11.35 9.61
CA PHE A 12 6.55 11.07 10.07
C PHE A 12 6.43 9.68 10.68
N ALA A 13 6.98 8.66 10.00
CA ALA A 13 6.95 7.28 10.47
C ALA A 13 7.66 7.10 11.81
N PHE A 14 8.84 7.70 12.00
CA PHE A 14 9.56 7.65 13.27
C PHE A 14 8.83 8.42 14.37
N LYS A 15 8.34 9.63 14.08
CA LYS A 15 7.63 10.47 15.06
C LYS A 15 6.33 9.82 15.55
N HIS A 16 5.64 9.07 14.69
CA HIS A 16 4.34 8.46 14.98
C HIS A 16 4.40 6.93 15.00
N LEU A 17 5.56 6.32 15.25
CA LEU A 17 5.77 4.87 15.19
C LEU A 17 4.75 4.11 16.05
N GLY A 18 4.55 4.55 17.29
CA GLY A 18 3.60 3.90 18.21
C GLY A 18 2.14 3.99 17.75
N LEU A 19 1.76 5.09 17.09
CA LEU A 19 0.41 5.25 16.52
C LEU A 19 0.24 4.35 15.30
N LEU A 20 1.17 4.42 14.35
CA LEU A 20 1.15 3.62 13.13
C LEU A 20 1.11 2.14 13.45
N PHE A 21 1.94 1.69 14.40
CA PHE A 21 1.93 0.31 14.88
C PHE A 21 0.57 -0.10 15.43
N ARG A 22 -0.06 0.72 16.29
CA ARG A 22 -1.37 0.37 16.88
C ARG A 22 -2.48 0.26 15.84
N VAL A 23 -2.48 1.11 14.81
CA VAL A 23 -3.53 1.10 13.78
C VAL A 23 -3.32 0.03 12.70
N THR A 24 -2.12 -0.57 12.61
CA THR A 24 -1.80 -1.62 11.62
C THR A 24 -1.49 -2.98 12.23
N ILE A 25 -1.31 -3.11 13.54
CA ILE A 25 -0.90 -4.40 14.14
C ILE A 25 -1.95 -5.50 13.95
N ILE A 26 -3.24 -5.20 14.14
CA ILE A 26 -4.29 -6.19 13.98
C ILE A 26 -4.36 -6.73 12.53
N PRO A 27 -4.46 -5.89 11.48
CA PRO A 27 -4.51 -6.44 10.13
C PRO A 27 -3.23 -7.16 9.72
N ILE A 28 -2.06 -6.76 10.23
CA ILE A 28 -0.78 -7.48 9.99
C ILE A 28 -0.78 -8.86 10.67
N LEU A 29 -1.21 -8.94 11.93
CA LEU A 29 -1.27 -10.24 12.62
C LEU A 29 -2.29 -11.18 11.95
N LEU A 30 -3.41 -10.65 11.47
CA LEU A 30 -4.38 -11.42 10.70
C LEU A 30 -3.80 -11.89 9.36
N SER A 31 -3.06 -11.04 8.63
CA SER A 31 -2.45 -11.44 7.36
C SER A 31 -1.40 -12.53 7.55
N VAL A 32 -0.58 -12.43 8.60
CA VAL A 32 0.39 -13.46 8.97
C VAL A 32 -0.32 -14.77 9.35
N ALA A 33 -1.39 -14.70 10.15
CA ALA A 33 -2.14 -15.89 10.53
C ALA A 33 -2.78 -16.58 9.31
N LEU A 34 -3.34 -15.82 8.37
CA LEU A 34 -3.91 -16.34 7.13
C LEU A 34 -2.87 -17.04 6.26
N GLU A 35 -1.70 -16.43 6.09
CA GLU A 35 -0.62 -17.00 5.29
C GLU A 35 -0.08 -18.30 5.91
N VAL A 36 0.03 -18.35 7.25
CA VAL A 36 0.38 -19.57 7.98
C VAL A 36 -0.67 -20.66 7.78
N ILE A 37 -1.95 -20.32 7.86
CA ILE A 37 -3.04 -21.27 7.61
C ILE A 37 -2.96 -21.78 6.17
N ALA A 38 -2.80 -20.88 5.19
CA ALA A 38 -2.70 -21.24 3.78
C ALA A 38 -1.52 -22.19 3.50
N PHE A 39 -0.38 -21.93 4.13
CA PHE A 39 0.79 -22.78 4.07
C PHE A 39 0.52 -24.21 4.56
N TYR A 40 -0.25 -24.39 5.64
CA TYR A 40 -0.58 -25.74 6.14
C TYR A 40 -1.61 -26.51 5.32
N PHE A 41 -2.53 -25.81 4.64
CA PHE A 41 -3.58 -26.47 3.86
C PHE A 41 -3.12 -26.92 2.47
N GLU A 42 -2.04 -26.32 1.93
CA GLU A 42 -1.44 -26.65 0.62
C GLU A 42 -2.46 -26.83 -0.52
N SER A 43 -3.56 -26.07 -0.49
CA SER A 43 -4.63 -26.17 -1.49
C SER A 43 -4.75 -24.89 -2.29
N GLN A 44 -4.90 -25.04 -3.61
CA GLN A 44 -5.07 -23.91 -4.53
C GLN A 44 -6.26 -23.02 -4.15
N MET A 45 -7.35 -23.62 -3.64
CA MET A 45 -8.50 -22.84 -3.15
C MET A 45 -8.11 -21.95 -1.97
N MET A 46 -7.28 -22.46 -1.05
CA MET A 46 -6.83 -21.69 0.11
C MET A 46 -5.87 -20.57 -0.29
N GLU A 47 -5.04 -20.74 -1.33
CA GLU A 47 -4.21 -19.65 -1.88
C GLU A 47 -5.06 -18.49 -2.39
N TRP A 48 -6.16 -18.77 -3.11
CA TRP A 48 -7.08 -17.72 -3.57
C TRP A 48 -7.80 -17.02 -2.41
N VAL A 49 -8.20 -17.79 -1.39
CA VAL A 49 -8.83 -17.23 -0.18
C VAL A 49 -7.83 -16.34 0.57
N ASP A 50 -6.60 -16.80 0.75
CA ASP A 50 -5.51 -16.03 1.34
C ASP A 50 -5.26 -14.74 0.57
N PHE A 51 -5.06 -14.81 -0.75
CA PHE A 51 -4.88 -13.64 -1.60
C PHE A 51 -6.02 -12.61 -1.45
N LEU A 52 -7.27 -13.08 -1.48
CA LEU A 52 -8.43 -12.22 -1.35
C LEU A 52 -8.47 -11.53 0.02
N LEU A 53 -8.32 -12.28 1.11
CA LEU A 53 -8.36 -11.73 2.46
C LEU A 53 -7.14 -10.83 2.74
N TRP A 54 -5.96 -11.23 2.27
CA TRP A 54 -4.73 -10.43 2.32
C TRP A 54 -4.92 -9.09 1.61
N SER A 55 -5.55 -9.05 0.44
CA SER A 55 -5.81 -7.80 -0.29
C SER A 55 -6.75 -6.85 0.46
N VAL A 56 -7.75 -7.40 1.16
CA VAL A 56 -8.68 -6.63 2.00
C VAL A 56 -7.95 -6.07 3.22
N LEU A 57 -7.14 -6.88 3.90
CA LEU A 57 -6.35 -6.43 5.06
C LEU A 57 -5.34 -5.35 4.67
N ASN A 58 -4.67 -5.48 3.53
CA ASN A 58 -3.78 -4.44 3.01
C ASN A 58 -4.53 -3.14 2.66
N THR A 59 -5.77 -3.24 2.17
CA THR A 59 -6.63 -2.08 1.95
C THR A 59 -6.93 -1.36 3.28
N ILE A 60 -7.26 -2.11 4.33
CA ILE A 60 -7.50 -1.55 5.66
C ILE A 60 -6.24 -0.84 6.20
N ILE A 61 -5.07 -1.46 6.04
CA ILE A 61 -3.78 -0.84 6.40
C ILE A 61 -3.60 0.48 5.64
N ALA A 62 -3.74 0.45 4.32
CA ALA A 62 -3.52 1.61 3.47
C ALA A 62 -4.46 2.78 3.82
N ILE A 63 -5.76 2.49 4.04
CA ILE A 63 -6.74 3.52 4.43
C ILE A 63 -6.40 4.11 5.80
N ASN A 64 -6.10 3.28 6.80
CA ASN A 64 -5.76 3.76 8.13
C ASN A 64 -4.52 4.66 8.09
N VAL A 65 -3.47 4.25 7.37
CA VAL A 65 -2.24 5.01 7.24
C VAL A 65 -2.47 6.33 6.47
N HIS A 66 -3.19 6.29 5.34
CA HIS A 66 -3.54 7.51 4.60
C HIS A 66 -4.29 8.50 5.48
N ARG A 67 -5.30 8.07 6.24
CA ARG A 67 -6.07 8.96 7.12
C ARG A 67 -5.22 9.55 8.23
N VAL A 68 -4.36 8.75 8.86
CA VAL A 68 -3.44 9.21 9.90
C VAL A 68 -2.49 10.28 9.36
N VAL A 69 -1.98 10.13 8.14
CA VAL A 69 -1.05 11.11 7.54
C VAL A 69 -1.77 12.36 7.05
N LEU A 70 -2.94 12.20 6.40
CA LEU A 70 -3.62 13.29 5.69
C LEU A 70 -4.57 14.10 6.58
N ILE A 71 -5.26 13.44 7.51
CA ILE A 71 -6.28 14.05 8.39
C ILE A 71 -5.73 14.21 9.81
N GLY A 72 -4.84 13.29 10.23
CA GLY A 72 -4.14 13.36 11.51
C GLY A 72 -4.46 12.19 12.45
N PRO A 73 -3.82 12.18 13.64
CA PRO A 73 -3.82 11.03 14.55
C PRO A 73 -5.18 10.56 15.07
N HIS A 74 -6.13 11.47 15.21
CA HIS A 74 -7.47 11.20 15.76
C HIS A 74 -8.49 10.78 14.69
N SER A 75 -8.06 10.67 13.42
CA SER A 75 -8.94 10.35 12.29
C SER A 75 -9.36 8.87 12.21
N VAL A 76 -8.72 8.01 13.01
CA VAL A 76 -8.97 6.57 13.11
C VAL A 76 -9.03 6.15 14.58
N PRO A 77 -9.80 5.09 14.92
CA PRO A 77 -9.77 4.50 16.26
C PRO A 77 -8.37 3.98 16.63
N THR A 78 -8.13 3.77 17.93
CA THR A 78 -6.82 3.33 18.47
C THR A 78 -6.25 2.10 17.79
N PHE A 79 -7.10 1.14 17.40
CA PHE A 79 -6.70 -0.11 16.76
C PHE A 79 -7.00 -0.14 15.26
N GLY A 80 -7.15 1.04 14.64
CA GLY A 80 -7.53 1.17 13.24
C GLY A 80 -9.03 1.02 13.01
N ARG A 81 -9.46 1.37 11.80
CA ARG A 81 -10.84 1.25 11.34
C ARG A 81 -11.03 -0.10 10.63
N PHE A 82 -11.94 -0.92 11.14
CA PHE A 82 -12.31 -2.24 10.60
C PHE A 82 -13.77 -2.25 10.16
N THR A 83 -14.11 -1.35 9.24
CA THR A 83 -15.48 -1.23 8.71
C THR A 83 -15.48 -1.54 7.24
N PHE A 84 -16.50 -2.26 6.76
CA PHE A 84 -16.75 -2.43 5.32
C PHE A 84 -17.76 -1.38 4.86
N GLY A 85 -17.34 -0.13 4.85
CA GLY A 85 -18.13 0.98 4.32
C GLY A 85 -17.91 1.17 2.82
N LYS A 86 -18.58 2.19 2.27
CA LYS A 86 -18.43 2.61 0.87
C LYS A 86 -16.97 2.93 0.54
N ILE A 87 -16.24 3.58 1.46
CA ILE A 87 -14.83 3.98 1.27
C ILE A 87 -13.95 2.73 1.07
N GLU A 88 -14.09 1.73 1.94
CA GLU A 88 -13.24 0.54 1.93
C GLU A 88 -13.50 -0.32 0.70
N ILE A 89 -14.79 -0.51 0.33
CA ILE A 89 -15.17 -1.24 -0.88
C ILE A 89 -14.64 -0.51 -2.13
N TRP A 90 -14.81 0.82 -2.20
CA TRP A 90 -14.38 1.60 -3.34
C TRP A 90 -12.86 1.59 -3.51
N PHE A 91 -12.12 1.72 -2.40
CA PHE A 91 -10.67 1.62 -2.37
C PHE A 91 -10.21 0.24 -2.86
N TRP A 92 -10.78 -0.83 -2.30
CA TRP A 92 -10.42 -2.20 -2.63
C TRP A 92 -10.70 -2.51 -4.11
N LEU A 93 -11.84 -2.06 -4.65
CA LEU A 93 -12.15 -2.22 -6.08
C LEU A 93 -11.10 -1.54 -6.97
N HIS A 94 -10.70 -0.30 -6.64
CA HIS A 94 -9.66 0.41 -7.40
C HIS A 94 -8.30 -0.31 -7.29
N TYR A 95 -7.99 -0.88 -6.12
CA TYR A 95 -6.80 -1.68 -5.89
C TYR A 95 -6.77 -2.92 -6.77
N ILE A 96 -7.87 -3.69 -6.81
CA ILE A 96 -7.98 -4.88 -7.67
C ILE A 96 -7.87 -4.51 -9.16
N VAL A 97 -8.58 -3.47 -9.61
CA VAL A 97 -8.53 -3.01 -11.01
C VAL A 97 -7.11 -2.61 -11.43
N LEU A 98 -6.37 -1.94 -10.55
CA LEU A 98 -4.96 -1.57 -10.81
C LEU A 98 -4.00 -2.75 -10.70
N GLY A 99 -4.33 -3.77 -9.89
CA GLY A 99 -3.54 -5.00 -9.77
C GLY A 99 -3.70 -5.96 -10.95
N LEU A 100 -4.83 -5.91 -11.68
CA LEU A 100 -5.13 -6.82 -12.80
C LEU A 100 -4.06 -6.83 -13.90
N PRO A 101 -3.56 -5.67 -14.42
CA PRO A 101 -2.47 -5.67 -15.38
C PRO A 101 -1.19 -6.34 -14.87
N TYR A 102 -0.88 -6.17 -13.58
CA TYR A 102 0.27 -6.81 -12.95
C TYR A 102 0.08 -8.34 -12.87
N LEU A 103 -1.08 -8.80 -12.41
CA LEU A 103 -1.43 -10.21 -12.38
C LEU A 103 -1.38 -10.84 -13.78
N LEU A 104 -1.93 -10.16 -14.79
CA LEU A 104 -1.90 -10.62 -16.18
C LEU A 104 -0.45 -10.70 -16.70
N SER A 105 0.40 -9.73 -16.37
CA SER A 105 1.81 -9.74 -16.77
C SER A 105 2.58 -10.92 -16.18
N TYR A 106 2.28 -11.30 -14.93
CA TYR A 106 2.86 -12.47 -14.28
C TYR A 106 2.52 -13.77 -15.02
N TYR A 107 1.24 -14.00 -15.35
CA TYR A 107 0.82 -15.21 -16.09
C TYR A 107 1.35 -15.27 -17.53
N LEU A 108 1.68 -14.12 -18.13
CA LEU A 108 2.20 -14.05 -19.49
C LEU A 108 3.74 -14.02 -19.54
N MET A 109 4.43 -14.03 -18.40
CA MET A 109 5.88 -13.81 -18.31
C MET A 109 6.68 -14.86 -19.11
N ASP A 110 6.23 -16.12 -19.15
CA ASP A 110 6.87 -17.19 -19.91
C ASP A 110 6.84 -16.96 -21.44
N ARG A 111 5.97 -16.06 -21.91
CA ARG A 111 5.87 -15.68 -23.34
C ARG A 111 6.62 -14.40 -23.65
N ALA A 112 7.69 -14.12 -22.88
CA ALA A 112 8.54 -12.93 -22.90
C ALA A 112 8.76 -12.38 -24.32
N SER A 113 7.87 -11.49 -24.73
CA SER A 113 7.89 -10.82 -26.01
C SER A 113 8.11 -9.32 -25.77
N MET A 114 8.71 -8.63 -26.73
CA MET A 114 8.90 -7.17 -26.63
C MET A 114 7.56 -6.45 -26.32
N LEU A 115 6.46 -6.97 -26.85
CA LEU A 115 5.10 -6.45 -26.60
C LEU A 115 4.75 -6.48 -25.11
N LEU A 116 5.05 -7.56 -24.40
CA LEU A 116 4.77 -7.68 -22.96
C LEU A 116 5.60 -6.70 -22.14
N ILE A 117 6.87 -6.50 -22.50
CA ILE A 117 7.74 -5.51 -21.84
C ILE A 117 7.18 -4.10 -22.05
N THR A 118 6.80 -3.76 -23.29
CA THR A 118 6.17 -2.46 -23.57
C THR A 118 4.87 -2.28 -22.80
N LEU A 119 4.01 -3.30 -22.74
CA LEU A 119 2.76 -3.25 -21.98
C LEU A 119 3.01 -3.07 -20.47
N ALA A 120 4.00 -3.78 -19.92
CA ALA A 120 4.39 -3.66 -18.51
C ALA A 120 4.89 -2.24 -18.18
N VAL A 121 5.68 -1.62 -19.05
CA VAL A 121 6.13 -0.22 -18.88
C VAL A 121 4.95 0.75 -18.94
N VAL A 122 4.02 0.57 -19.88
CA VAL A 122 2.81 1.41 -19.95
C VAL A 122 1.96 1.24 -18.70
N ALA A 123 1.73 0.00 -18.26
CA ALA A 123 0.98 -0.30 -17.05
C ALA A 123 1.63 0.31 -15.81
N LEU A 124 2.97 0.28 -15.71
CA LEU A 124 3.71 0.92 -14.64
C LEU A 124 3.49 2.44 -14.63
N VAL A 125 3.67 3.12 -15.78
CA VAL A 125 3.50 4.58 -15.88
C VAL A 125 2.06 4.98 -15.54
N VAL A 126 1.08 4.25 -16.08
CA VAL A 126 -0.34 4.49 -15.80
C VAL A 126 -0.62 4.25 -14.32
N GLY A 127 -0.24 3.10 -13.79
CA GLY A 127 -0.45 2.69 -12.40
C GLY A 127 0.13 3.69 -11.39
N CYS A 128 1.37 4.12 -11.59
CA CYS A 128 2.01 5.13 -10.73
C CYS A 128 1.24 6.45 -10.71
N ARG A 129 0.76 6.92 -11.87
CA ARG A 129 0.01 8.17 -11.96
C ARG A 129 -1.35 8.11 -11.28
N VAL A 130 -2.08 7.03 -11.53
CA VAL A 130 -3.45 6.88 -11.02
C VAL A 130 -3.49 6.45 -9.55
N SER A 131 -2.36 6.05 -8.95
CA SER A 131 -2.27 5.73 -7.51
C SER A 131 -2.63 6.90 -6.59
N LEU A 132 -2.65 8.16 -7.07
CA LEU A 132 -3.18 9.30 -6.30
C LEU A 132 -4.67 9.16 -5.95
N VAL A 133 -5.39 8.25 -6.61
CA VAL A 133 -6.78 7.96 -6.26
C VAL A 133 -6.89 7.40 -4.83
N PHE A 134 -5.92 6.62 -4.37
CA PHE A 134 -5.95 5.96 -3.06
C PHE A 134 -5.98 6.93 -1.87
N PRO A 135 -5.06 7.91 -1.75
CA PRO A 135 -5.13 8.90 -0.68
C PRO A 135 -6.42 9.72 -0.73
N ALA A 136 -6.92 10.07 -1.92
CA ALA A 136 -8.20 10.78 -2.05
C ALA A 136 -9.40 9.95 -1.58
N ILE A 137 -9.49 8.67 -1.97
CA ILE A 137 -10.54 7.75 -1.52
C ILE A 137 -10.46 7.57 -0.01
N ALA A 138 -9.27 7.40 0.57
CA ALA A 138 -9.11 7.22 2.01
C ALA A 138 -9.60 8.42 2.84
N MET A 139 -9.54 9.63 2.27
CA MET A 139 -10.14 10.84 2.85
C MET A 139 -11.66 10.91 2.67
N GLY A 140 -12.28 10.00 1.93
CA GLY A 140 -13.71 9.95 1.66
C GLY A 140 -14.13 10.65 0.37
N LYS A 141 -13.19 11.04 -0.50
CA LYS A 141 -13.55 11.65 -1.79
C LYS A 141 -14.00 10.58 -2.78
N GLY A 142 -15.16 10.78 -3.41
CA GLY A 142 -15.65 9.96 -4.53
C GLY A 142 -14.91 10.27 -5.83
N VAL A 143 -13.60 9.97 -5.88
CA VAL A 143 -12.76 10.26 -7.04
C VAL A 143 -12.66 9.07 -8.00
N SER A 144 -12.42 9.37 -9.27
CA SER A 144 -12.17 8.39 -10.33
C SER A 144 -10.70 8.37 -10.75
N PHE A 145 -10.28 7.36 -11.53
CA PHE A 145 -8.94 7.33 -12.11
C PHE A 145 -8.63 8.55 -13.00
N LEU A 146 -9.65 9.13 -13.65
CA LEU A 146 -9.48 10.32 -14.49
C LEU A 146 -9.02 11.52 -13.66
N TYR A 147 -9.60 11.70 -12.48
CA TYR A 147 -9.17 12.72 -11.52
C TYR A 147 -7.68 12.57 -11.16
N ALA A 148 -7.26 11.35 -10.81
CA ALA A 148 -5.87 11.08 -10.46
C ALA A 148 -4.92 11.30 -11.66
N TRP A 149 -5.37 10.97 -12.86
CA TRP A 149 -4.61 11.21 -14.09
C TRP A 149 -4.38 12.69 -14.35
N GLU A 150 -5.42 13.52 -14.28
CA GLU A 150 -5.31 14.97 -14.50
C GLU A 150 -4.40 15.62 -13.47
N LYS A 151 -4.57 15.29 -12.18
CA LYS A 151 -3.75 15.85 -11.10
C LYS A 151 -2.28 15.41 -11.14
N SER A 152 -1.99 14.21 -11.66
CA SER A 152 -0.61 13.72 -11.79
C SER A 152 0.10 14.14 -13.08
N ALA A 153 -0.59 14.76 -14.05
CA ALA A 153 -0.08 14.96 -15.41
C ALA A 153 1.26 15.68 -15.49
N GLN A 154 1.42 16.76 -14.72
CA GLN A 154 2.63 17.57 -14.73
C GLN A 154 3.77 16.98 -13.88
N LYS A 155 3.51 15.91 -13.10
CA LYS A 155 4.43 15.36 -12.09
C LYS A 155 4.60 13.85 -12.21
N THR A 156 4.45 13.32 -13.43
CA THR A 156 4.62 11.88 -13.74
C THR A 156 5.90 11.28 -13.15
N TRP A 157 7.04 11.96 -13.29
CA TRP A 157 8.31 11.51 -12.73
C TRP A 157 8.30 11.40 -11.20
N LEU A 158 7.68 12.36 -10.52
CA LEU A 158 7.53 12.30 -9.06
C LEU A 158 6.71 11.07 -8.66
N MET A 159 5.61 10.81 -9.37
CA MET A 159 4.75 9.65 -9.10
C MET A 159 5.47 8.32 -9.32
N ILE A 160 6.25 8.19 -10.39
CA ILE A 160 7.07 6.99 -10.62
C ILE A 160 8.08 6.80 -9.48
N LEU A 161 8.78 7.86 -9.08
CA LEU A 161 9.75 7.76 -7.98
C LEU A 161 9.08 7.40 -6.65
N VAL A 162 7.90 7.95 -6.35
CA VAL A 162 7.19 7.67 -5.10
C VAL A 162 6.55 6.28 -5.08
N VAL A 163 5.91 5.86 -6.17
CA VAL A 163 5.14 4.61 -6.20
C VAL A 163 6.01 3.41 -6.53
N ALA A 164 7.03 3.55 -7.39
CA ALA A 164 7.88 2.42 -7.78
C ALA A 164 9.22 2.43 -7.04
N LEU A 165 9.92 3.57 -6.98
CA LEU A 165 11.27 3.62 -6.41
C LEU A 165 11.28 3.67 -4.88
N ALA A 166 10.35 4.39 -4.24
CA ALA A 166 10.34 4.49 -2.77
C ALA A 166 10.14 3.13 -2.06
N PRO A 167 9.18 2.26 -2.45
CA PRO A 167 9.05 0.94 -1.86
C PRO A 167 10.30 0.10 -2.03
N PHE A 168 11.00 0.21 -3.17
CA PHE A 168 12.27 -0.46 -3.39
C PHE A 168 13.35 0.04 -2.42
N ILE A 169 13.51 1.36 -2.26
CA ILE A 169 14.44 1.95 -1.30
C ILE A 169 14.14 1.47 0.13
N PHE A 170 12.86 1.50 0.52
CA PHE A 170 12.43 1.00 1.82
C PHE A 170 12.75 -0.49 1.99
N GLY A 171 12.48 -1.32 1.00
CA GLY A 171 12.80 -2.75 1.02
C GLY A 171 14.30 -3.01 1.22
N VAL A 172 15.16 -2.26 0.52
CA VAL A 172 16.62 -2.37 0.67
C VAL A 172 17.06 -2.08 2.11
N ILE A 173 16.43 -1.11 2.78
CA ILE A 173 16.74 -0.77 4.18
C ILE A 173 16.43 -1.92 5.14
N PHE A 174 15.45 -2.77 4.81
CA PHE A 174 15.10 -3.93 5.63
C PHE A 174 15.90 -5.21 5.29
N ILE A 175 16.83 -5.20 4.33
CA ILE A 175 17.68 -6.35 4.01
C ILE A 175 18.44 -6.88 5.25
N PRO A 176 19.06 -6.04 6.10
CA PRO A 176 19.74 -6.54 7.30
C PRO A 176 18.81 -7.26 8.28
N VAL A 177 17.56 -6.79 8.39
CA VAL A 177 16.53 -7.43 9.23
C VAL A 177 16.17 -8.80 8.66
N MET A 178 15.98 -8.89 7.35
CA MET A 178 15.74 -10.17 6.68
C MET A 178 16.92 -11.14 6.81
N ALA A 179 18.15 -10.65 6.66
CA ALA A 179 19.35 -11.47 6.86
C ALA A 179 19.45 -12.01 8.30
N LEU A 180 19.08 -11.20 9.29
CA LEU A 180 19.02 -11.64 10.69
C LEU A 180 17.93 -12.71 10.92
N ILE A 181 16.76 -12.56 10.30
CA ILE A 181 15.68 -13.57 10.36
C ILE A 181 16.17 -14.88 9.78
N VAL A 182 16.80 -14.86 8.60
CA VAL A 182 17.37 -16.06 7.95
C VAL A 182 18.45 -16.69 8.84
N PHE A 183 19.29 -15.89 9.48
CA PHE A 183 20.36 -16.38 10.35
C PHE A 183 19.85 -17.08 11.62
N ILE A 184 18.72 -16.61 12.18
CA ILE A 184 18.14 -17.18 13.42
C ILE A 184 17.15 -18.31 13.12
N ALA A 185 16.54 -18.32 11.92
CA ALA A 185 15.53 -19.29 11.54
C ALA A 185 16.11 -20.71 11.51
N PRO A 186 15.45 -21.70 12.13
CA PRO A 186 15.81 -23.11 11.95
C PRO A 186 15.69 -23.50 10.48
N GLU A 187 16.72 -24.13 9.92
CA GLU A 187 16.73 -24.63 8.53
C GLU A 187 15.57 -25.59 8.24
N SER A 188 15.06 -26.26 9.28
CA SER A 188 13.96 -27.23 9.19
C SER A 188 12.56 -26.61 9.08
N SER A 189 12.42 -25.29 9.19
CA SER A 189 11.10 -24.66 9.28
C SER A 189 10.96 -23.41 8.40
N PRO A 190 10.36 -23.52 7.20
CA PRO A 190 10.18 -22.38 6.29
C PRO A 190 9.22 -21.31 6.83
N ILE A 191 8.44 -21.62 7.87
CA ILE A 191 7.44 -20.72 8.44
C ILE A 191 8.05 -19.43 9.01
N TYR A 192 9.29 -19.48 9.53
CA TYR A 192 9.95 -18.29 10.07
C TYR A 192 10.28 -17.28 8.97
N LEU A 193 10.72 -17.78 7.82
CA LEU A 193 11.00 -16.94 6.65
C LEU A 193 9.71 -16.35 6.09
N LEU A 194 8.65 -17.14 6.02
CA LEU A 194 7.31 -16.72 5.58
C LEU A 194 6.80 -15.55 6.45
N VAL A 195 6.68 -15.79 7.76
CA VAL A 195 6.22 -14.80 8.74
C VAL A 195 7.10 -13.55 8.73
N GLY A 196 8.43 -13.72 8.72
CA GLY A 196 9.38 -12.62 8.70
C GLY A 196 9.25 -11.75 7.45
N THR A 197 9.10 -12.38 6.28
CA THR A 197 8.93 -11.69 5.00
C THR A 197 7.62 -10.90 4.97
N ASN A 198 6.51 -11.49 5.44
CA ASN A 198 5.22 -10.81 5.49
C ASN A 198 5.25 -9.56 6.37
N ILE A 199 5.85 -9.69 7.56
CA ILE A 199 6.01 -8.56 8.49
C ILE A 199 6.83 -7.44 7.82
N VAL A 200 7.95 -7.76 7.17
CA VAL A 200 8.77 -6.76 6.48
C VAL A 200 8.02 -6.11 5.32
N ILE A 201 7.31 -6.89 4.50
CA ILE A 201 6.48 -6.38 3.41
C ILE A 201 5.40 -5.43 3.93
N ALA A 202 4.76 -5.76 5.06
CA ALA A 202 3.77 -4.90 5.68
C ALA A 202 4.38 -3.55 6.12
N TYR A 203 5.55 -3.55 6.76
CA TYR A 203 6.24 -2.30 7.13
C TYR A 203 6.66 -1.47 5.92
N VAL A 204 7.19 -2.11 4.87
CA VAL A 204 7.53 -1.44 3.61
C VAL A 204 6.29 -0.81 2.99
N THR A 205 5.16 -1.52 3.03
CA THR A 205 3.86 -1.03 2.53
C THR A 205 3.39 0.18 3.32
N VAL A 206 3.47 0.17 4.66
CA VAL A 206 3.15 1.34 5.49
C VAL A 206 3.99 2.55 5.08
N LEU A 207 5.31 2.40 4.93
CA LEU A 207 6.18 3.50 4.50
C LEU A 207 5.85 4.00 3.09
N ALA A 208 5.56 3.09 2.16
CA ALA A 208 5.13 3.43 0.80
C ALA A 208 3.84 4.23 0.79
N VAL A 209 2.85 3.84 1.60
CA VAL A 209 1.56 4.54 1.74
C VAL A 209 1.77 5.93 2.35
N ILE A 210 2.65 6.08 3.34
CA ILE A 210 3.01 7.40 3.90
C ILE A 210 3.65 8.28 2.81
N ALA A 211 4.60 7.75 2.05
CA ALA A 211 5.25 8.50 0.96
C ALA A 211 4.23 8.94 -0.11
N LEU A 212 3.30 8.07 -0.49
CA LEU A 212 2.22 8.40 -1.42
C LEU A 212 1.28 9.48 -0.86
N SER A 213 1.00 9.46 0.45
CA SER A 213 0.20 10.49 1.13
C SER A 213 0.86 11.86 1.07
N PHE A 214 2.17 11.95 1.33
CA PHE A 214 2.91 13.21 1.20
C PHE A 214 3.03 13.68 -0.25
N ALA A 215 3.18 12.76 -1.20
CA ALA A 215 3.13 13.11 -2.62
C ALA A 215 1.77 13.70 -2.99
N TYR A 216 0.68 13.14 -2.46
CA TYR A 216 -0.66 13.67 -2.66
C TYR A 216 -0.84 15.08 -2.08
N GLN A 217 -0.42 15.32 -0.83
CA GLN A 217 -0.42 16.67 -0.23
C GLN A 217 0.37 17.67 -1.07
N TYR A 218 1.55 17.27 -1.55
CA TYR A 218 2.40 18.13 -2.36
C TYR A 218 1.77 18.52 -3.72
N LEU A 219 0.95 17.64 -4.30
CA LEU A 219 0.32 17.86 -5.60
C LEU A 219 -0.98 18.65 -5.53
N ILE A 220 -1.71 18.54 -4.43
CA ILE A 220 -3.04 19.15 -4.28
C ILE A 220 -2.98 20.42 -3.42
N GLY A 221 -1.95 20.57 -2.58
CA GLY A 221 -1.82 21.68 -1.64
C GLY A 221 -2.61 21.44 -0.34
N ASP A 222 -2.11 22.00 0.76
CA ASP A 222 -2.65 21.72 2.11
C ASP A 222 -4.09 22.24 2.30
N GLU A 223 -4.47 23.33 1.63
CA GLU A 223 -5.81 23.94 1.74
C GLU A 223 -6.92 23.03 1.18
N ASP A 224 -6.66 22.36 0.06
CA ASP A 224 -7.61 21.44 -0.59
C ASP A 224 -7.70 20.08 0.14
N VAL A 225 -6.71 19.77 0.98
CA VAL A 225 -6.73 18.61 1.89
C VAL A 225 -7.61 18.93 3.10
N MET A 226 -7.38 20.08 3.75
CA MET A 226 -8.16 20.54 4.92
C MET A 226 -9.64 20.79 4.58
N ARG A 227 -9.96 21.46 3.47
CA ARG A 227 -11.36 21.66 3.06
C ARG A 227 -12.13 20.35 2.92
N SER A 228 -11.45 19.31 2.46
CA SER A 228 -12.10 18.01 2.24
C SER A 228 -12.29 17.15 3.47
N SER A 229 -11.59 17.42 4.58
CA SER A 229 -11.89 16.74 5.85
C SER A 229 -13.15 17.27 6.51
N ASP A 230 -13.55 18.50 6.16
CA ASP A 230 -14.62 19.26 6.82
C ASP A 230 -15.97 19.15 6.09
N GLU A 231 -16.00 18.69 4.85
CA GLU A 231 -17.25 18.44 4.12
C GLU A 231 -18.04 17.27 4.75
N PRO A 232 -19.35 17.44 4.99
CA PRO A 232 -20.19 16.41 5.60
C PRO A 232 -20.19 15.15 4.74
N ARG A 233 -19.93 14.01 5.38
CA ARG A 233 -19.83 12.71 4.72
C ARG A 233 -21.24 12.21 4.41
N GLU A 234 -21.53 11.94 3.13
CA GLU A 234 -22.72 11.21 2.75
C GLU A 234 -22.52 9.72 3.10
N ASP A 235 -22.94 9.35 4.32
CA ASP A 235 -22.87 7.99 4.84
C ASP A 235 -23.62 6.97 3.95
#